data_AF-A0AA40TXM5-F1
#
_entry.id   AF-A0AA40TXM5-F1
#
_cell.length_a   1.000
_cell.length_b   1.000
_cell.length_c   1.000
_cell.angle_alpha   90.00
_cell.angle_beta   90.00
_cell.angle_gamma   90.00
#
_symmetry.space_group_name_H-M   'P 1'
#
loop_
_entity.id
_entity.type
_entity.pdbx_description
1 polymer ?
#
loop_
_entity_poly.entity_id
_entity_poly.type
_entity_poly.pdbx_seq_one_letter_code
_entity_poly.pdbx_strand_id
1 'polypeptide(L)'
;MVTISRKYIRTEPPPLLTEPLAVHLDRSTLDQLNDYRQAQHAWLACTGDAGERTRLRAVMERVGALLALHIANQAAHQLGEPSKWAAAE
;
A
#
# COMPACT_ATOMS: atom_id res chain seq x y z
N MET A 1 -13.17 18.35 30.99
CA MET A 1 -13.55 17.70 29.72
C MET A 1 -12.47 18.04 28.70
N VAL A 2 -11.61 17.09 28.34
CA VAL A 2 -10.49 17.34 27.40
C VAL A 2 -11.06 17.32 25.99
N THR A 3 -11.22 18.49 25.38
CA THR A 3 -11.47 18.63 23.95
C THR A 3 -10.18 18.29 23.21
N ILE A 4 -10.04 17.02 22.81
CA ILE A 4 -9.06 16.65 21.80
C ILE A 4 -9.47 17.40 20.53
N SER A 5 -8.74 18.46 20.18
CA SER A 5 -8.88 19.15 18.91
C SER A 5 -8.51 18.18 17.81
N ARG A 6 -9.47 17.38 17.36
CA ARG A 6 -9.36 16.65 16.11
C ARG A 6 -9.43 17.71 15.01
N LYS A 7 -8.28 18.29 14.66
CA LYS A 7 -8.09 18.99 13.39
C LYS A 7 -8.31 17.97 12.26
N TYR A 8 -9.55 17.60 12.00
CA TYR A 8 -9.93 17.17 10.66
C TYR A 8 -9.85 18.42 9.81
N ILE A 9 -8.76 18.54 9.05
CA ILE A 9 -8.43 19.73 8.26
C ILE A 9 -9.40 19.92 7.08
N ARG A 10 -10.20 18.91 6.72
CA ARG A 10 -11.09 18.93 5.55
C ARG A 10 -12.56 18.80 5.94
N THR A 11 -13.37 19.69 5.39
CA THR A 11 -14.85 19.60 5.37
C THR A 11 -15.36 18.93 4.09
N GLU A 12 -14.52 18.78 3.07
CA GLU A 12 -14.86 18.17 1.77
C GLU A 12 -14.40 16.70 1.71
N PRO A 13 -15.20 15.81 1.09
CA PRO A 13 -14.81 14.42 0.88
C PRO A 13 -13.60 14.31 -0.05
N PRO A 14 -12.71 13.32 0.12
CA PRO A 14 -11.60 13.11 -0.78
C PRO A 14 -12.10 12.81 -2.20
N PRO A 15 -11.44 13.33 -3.24
CA PRO A 15 -11.75 12.99 -4.62
C PRO A 15 -11.60 11.47 -4.83
N LEU A 16 -12.43 10.92 -5.71
CA LEU A 16 -12.42 9.50 -6.04
C LEU A 16 -11.83 9.29 -7.44
N LEU A 17 -11.09 8.20 -7.63
CA LEU A 17 -10.76 7.72 -8.97
C LEU A 17 -12.05 7.25 -9.65
N THR A 18 -12.42 7.88 -10.76
CA THR A 18 -13.56 7.47 -11.58
C THR A 18 -13.14 6.68 -12.82
N GLU A 19 -11.85 6.66 -13.12
CA GLU A 19 -11.24 5.96 -14.25
C GLU A 19 -10.03 5.14 -13.75
N PRO A 20 -9.61 4.09 -14.49
CA PRO A 20 -8.42 3.33 -14.14
C PRO A 20 -7.17 4.21 -14.00
N LEU A 21 -6.38 3.95 -12.95
CA LEU A 21 -5.07 4.58 -12.75
C LEU A 21 -3.98 3.72 -13.40
N ALA A 22 -3.19 4.32 -14.29
CA ALA A 22 -1.93 3.73 -14.71
C ALA A 22 -0.90 3.90 -13.59
N VAL A 23 -0.34 2.78 -13.11
CA VAL A 23 0.67 2.78 -12.04
C VAL A 23 2.05 2.68 -12.66
N HIS A 24 2.93 3.61 -12.29
CA HIS A 24 4.33 3.58 -12.70
C HIS A 24 5.17 2.94 -11.59
N LEU A 25 5.82 1.83 -11.90
CA LEU A 25 6.72 1.15 -10.96
C LEU A 25 8.16 1.50 -11.31
N ASP A 26 8.89 2.05 -10.35
CA ASP A 26 10.34 2.12 -10.47
C ASP A 26 10.94 0.72 -10.26
N ARG A 27 12.26 0.62 -10.46
CA ARG A 27 12.97 -0.65 -10.34
C ARG A 27 12.80 -1.29 -8.96
N SER A 28 12.86 -0.48 -7.90
CA SER A 28 12.76 -0.98 -6.52
C SER A 28 11.33 -1.43 -6.20
N THR A 29 10.31 -0.70 -6.66
CA THR A 29 8.91 -1.10 -6.50
C THR A 29 8.59 -2.36 -7.31
N LEU A 30 9.20 -2.51 -8.49
CA LEU A 30 9.04 -3.71 -9.31
C LEU A 30 9.64 -4.95 -8.64
N ASP A 31 10.82 -4.81 -8.03
CA ASP A 31 11.46 -5.89 -7.25
C ASP A 31 10.57 -6.28 -6.06
N GLN A 32 10.02 -5.31 -5.34
CA GLN A 32 9.05 -5.54 -4.27
C GLN A 32 7.80 -6.29 -4.77
N LEU A 33 7.22 -5.90 -5.90
CA LEU A 33 6.07 -6.60 -6.47
C LEU A 33 6.42 -8.07 -6.80
N ASN A 34 7.63 -8.32 -7.30
CA ASN A 34 8.08 -9.68 -7.57
C ASN A 34 8.23 -10.50 -6.29
N ASP A 35 8.82 -9.93 -5.23
CA ASP A 35 8.95 -10.59 -3.92
C ASP A 35 7.58 -10.95 -3.34
N TYR A 36 6.62 -10.03 -3.42
CA TYR A 36 5.24 -10.28 -2.99
C TYR A 36 4.63 -11.45 -3.75
N ARG A 37 4.74 -11.44 -5.09
CA ARG A 37 4.19 -12.50 -5.95
C ARG A 37 4.82 -13.85 -5.64
N GLN A 38 6.14 -13.91 -5.50
CA GLN A 38 6.85 -15.15 -5.18
C GLN A 38 6.44 -15.68 -3.81
N ALA A 39 6.37 -14.82 -2.79
CA ALA A 39 5.91 -15.20 -1.46
C ALA A 39 4.47 -15.72 -1.47
N GLN A 40 3.58 -15.09 -2.25
CA GLN A 40 2.20 -15.54 -2.41
C GLN A 40 2.11 -16.92 -3.06
N HIS A 41 2.85 -17.14 -4.15
CA HIS A 41 2.90 -18.45 -4.80
C HIS A 41 3.44 -19.53 -3.86
N ALA A 42 4.52 -19.24 -3.14
CA ALA A 42 5.08 -20.17 -2.14
C ALA A 42 4.09 -20.45 -1.01
N TRP A 43 3.36 -19.43 -0.53
CA TRP A 43 2.39 -19.58 0.57
C TRP A 43 1.22 -20.47 0.16
N LEU A 44 0.72 -20.30 -1.07
CA LEU A 44 -0.35 -21.13 -1.63
C LEU A 44 0.09 -22.58 -1.84
N ALA A 45 1.36 -22.81 -2.18
CA ALA A 45 1.94 -24.13 -2.35
C ALA A 45 2.34 -24.80 -1.01
N CYS A 46 2.50 -24.02 0.07
CA CYS A 46 3.00 -24.51 1.35
C CYS A 46 1.93 -25.32 2.10
N THR A 47 2.17 -26.63 2.23
CA THR A 47 1.34 -27.57 3.01
C THR A 47 2.11 -28.11 4.20
N GLY A 48 1.46 -28.21 5.36
CA GLY A 48 2.03 -28.87 6.55
C GLY A 48 3.08 -28.07 7.35
N ASP A 49 3.61 -26.95 6.83
CA ASP A 49 4.56 -26.09 7.56
C ASP A 49 3.92 -24.76 7.98
N ALA A 50 3.51 -24.68 9.26
CA ALA A 50 2.91 -23.48 9.82
C ALA A 50 3.93 -22.33 10.02
N GLY A 51 5.20 -22.65 10.25
CA GLY A 51 6.26 -21.67 10.45
C GLY A 51 6.56 -20.94 9.16
N GLU A 52 6.76 -21.70 8.08
CA GLU A 52 6.99 -21.13 6.74
C GLU A 52 5.77 -20.36 6.24
N ARG A 53 4.54 -20.85 6.46
CA ARG A 53 3.32 -20.08 6.14
C ARG A 53 3.25 -18.75 6.89
N THR A 54 3.69 -18.70 8.14
CA THR A 54 3.72 -17.47 8.93
C THR A 54 4.77 -16.50 8.41
N ARG A 55 5.97 -17.01 8.10
CA ARG A 55 7.06 -16.20 7.52
C ARG A 55 6.66 -15.60 6.17
N LEU A 56 6.11 -16.40 5.27
CA LEU A 56 5.66 -15.96 3.94
C LEU A 56 4.54 -14.92 4.06
N ARG A 57 3.61 -15.08 5.02
CA ARG A 57 2.60 -14.07 5.31
C ARG A 57 3.22 -12.74 5.76
N ALA A 58 4.20 -12.77 6.67
CA ALA A 58 4.87 -11.55 7.12
C ALA A 58 5.58 -10.82 5.96
N VAL A 59 6.18 -11.56 5.02
CA VAL A 59 6.74 -10.98 3.79
C VAL A 59 5.65 -10.29 2.96
N MET A 60 4.54 -10.98 2.69
CA MET A 60 3.43 -10.40 1.93
C MET A 60 2.82 -9.17 2.61
N GLU A 61 2.65 -9.17 3.94
CA GLU A 61 2.09 -8.04 4.68
C GLU A 61 3.01 -6.81 4.60
N ARG A 62 4.31 -6.99 4.85
CA ARG A 62 5.29 -5.90 4.77
C ARG A 62 5.35 -5.31 3.36
N VAL A 63 5.49 -6.16 2.34
CA VAL A 63 5.66 -5.70 0.97
C VAL A 63 4.34 -5.15 0.40
N GLY A 64 3.22 -5.77 0.74
CA GLY A 64 1.89 -5.30 0.37
C GLY A 64 1.59 -3.90 0.91
N ALA A 65 2.04 -3.58 2.13
CA ALA A 65 1.90 -2.24 2.70
C ALA A 65 2.68 -1.19 1.90
N LEU A 66 3.92 -1.49 1.49
CA LEU A 66 4.74 -0.59 0.66
C LEU A 66 4.13 -0.37 -0.72
N LEU A 67 3.66 -1.42 -1.37
CA LEU A 67 3.00 -1.33 -2.68
C LEU A 67 1.69 -0.54 -2.61
N ALA A 68 0.88 -0.77 -1.57
CA ALA A 68 -0.35 -0.02 -1.34
C ALA A 68 -0.07 1.47 -1.12
N LEU A 69 0.98 1.79 -0.35
CA LEU A 69 1.43 3.15 -0.13
C LEU A 69 1.86 3.84 -1.43
N HIS A 70 2.65 3.15 -2.26
CA HIS A 70 3.08 3.66 -3.56
C HIS A 70 1.90 3.99 -4.47
N ILE A 71 0.93 3.07 -4.58
CA ILE A 71 -0.28 3.26 -5.38
C ILE A 71 -1.12 4.43 -4.83
N ALA A 72 -1.26 4.53 -3.50
CA ALA A 72 -2.00 5.62 -2.87
C ALA A 72 -1.36 6.98 -3.17
N ASN A 73 -0.03 7.08 -3.14
CA ASN A 73 0.70 8.30 -3.47
C ASN A 73 0.53 8.69 -4.95
N GLN A 74 0.51 7.73 -5.86
CA GLN A 74 0.23 7.99 -7.28
C GLN A 74 -1.23 8.42 -7.52
N ALA A 75 -2.19 7.81 -6.82
CA ALA A 75 -3.59 8.22 -6.88
C ALA A 75 -3.79 9.65 -6.34
N ALA A 76 -3.17 9.97 -5.20
CA ALA A 76 -3.18 11.31 -4.63
C ALA A 76 -2.62 12.34 -5.62
N HIS A 77 -1.50 12.02 -6.29
CA HIS A 77 -0.93 12.88 -7.32
C HIS A 77 -1.88 13.10 -8.50
N GLN A 78 -2.48 12.02 -9.04
CA GLN A 78 -3.42 12.07 -10.16
C GLN A 78 -4.67 12.91 -9.84
N LEU A 79 -5.13 12.86 -8.59
CA LEU A 79 -6.29 13.61 -8.10
C LEU A 79 -5.94 15.05 -7.68
N GLY A 80 -4.69 15.48 -7.87
CA GLY A 80 -4.23 16.82 -7.52
C GLY A 80 -4.16 17.07 -6.02
N GLU A 81 -4.03 16.01 -5.21
CA GLU A 81 -3.92 16.15 -3.76
C GLU A 81 -2.54 16.72 -3.36
N PRO A 82 -2.49 17.62 -2.37
CA PRO A 82 -1.26 18.16 -1.81
C PRO A 82 -0.22 17.09 -1.46
N SER A 83 1.01 17.28 -1.93
CA SER A 83 2.15 16.39 -1.68
C SER A 83 2.47 16.14 -0.20
N LYS A 84 2.15 17.10 0.68
CA LYS A 84 2.26 16.95 2.14
C LYS A 84 1.28 15.93 2.74
N TRP A 85 0.37 15.40 1.94
CA TRP A 85 -0.58 14.35 2.31
C TRP A 85 -0.21 13.00 1.71
N ALA A 86 0.79 12.95 0.82
CA ALA A 86 1.43 11.69 0.46
C ALA A 86 1.94 11.05 1.77
N ALA A 87 1.58 9.79 2.00
CA ALA A 87 2.05 9.11 3.18
C ALA A 87 3.57 8.89 3.02
N ALA A 88 4.31 9.23 4.07
CA ALA A 88 5.77 9.11 4.08
C ALA A 88 6.16 7.64 3.91
N GLU A 89 7.14 7.39 3.04
CA GLU A 89 7.78 6.08 2.85
C GLU A 89 8.50 5.60 4.12
#